data_AF-A0A9D7RG75-F1
#
_entry.id   AF-A0A9D7RG75-F1
#
_cell.length_a   1.000
_cell.length_b   1.000
_cell.length_c   1.000
_cell.angle_alpha   90.00
_cell.angle_beta   90.00
_cell.angle_gamma   90.00
#
_symmetry.space_group_name_H-M   'P 1'
#
loop_
_entity.id
_entity.type
_entity.pdbx_description
1 polymer ?
#
loop_
_entity_poly.entity_id
_entity_poly.type
_entity_poly.pdbx_seq_one_letter_code
_entity_poly.pdbx_strand_id
1 'polypeptide(L)'
;MVIFSGSAIHMDFVTHTANLYGTLQSQGPESVIYGVLDQLPLAELTGLSFLATAFLSYVAGADANTSAMSSLSSSGISPESPEAPVWIKIVWGSLVGLIAWVMVANAGIEGIKMASTLGGFPALFLVLAVALGLVKILLKPGRYMLE
;
A
#
# COMPACT_ATOMS: atom_id res chain seq x y z
N MET A 1 3.52 -15.05 -2.92
CA MET A 1 3.19 -15.06 -4.37
C MET A 1 3.02 -16.47 -4.96
N VAL A 2 3.10 -17.57 -4.19
CA VAL A 2 3.03 -18.93 -4.78
C VAL A 2 1.62 -19.29 -5.28
N ILE A 3 0.58 -18.95 -4.51
CA ILE A 3 -0.81 -19.34 -4.85
C ILE A 3 -1.33 -18.52 -6.04
N PHE A 4 -1.56 -17.21 -5.86
CA PHE A 4 -2.13 -16.37 -6.92
C PHE A 4 -1.28 -16.29 -8.19
N SER A 5 0.03 -16.03 -8.07
CA SER A 5 0.89 -15.90 -9.27
C SER A 5 1.13 -17.26 -9.94
N GLY A 6 1.23 -18.34 -9.17
CA GLY A 6 1.33 -19.70 -9.71
C GLY A 6 0.07 -20.10 -10.48
N SER A 7 -1.12 -19.84 -9.91
CA SER A 7 -2.40 -20.06 -10.59
C SER A 7 -2.54 -19.21 -11.85
N ALA A 8 -2.19 -17.92 -11.80
CA ALA A 8 -2.25 -17.04 -12.96
C ALA A 8 -1.35 -17.54 -14.11
N ILE A 9 -0.11 -17.93 -13.82
CA ILE A 9 0.81 -18.49 -14.82
C ILE A 9 0.26 -19.81 -15.37
N HIS A 10 -0.24 -20.70 -14.51
CA HIS A 10 -0.82 -21.96 -14.93
C HIS A 10 -2.05 -21.75 -15.85
N MET A 11 -2.92 -20.81 -15.51
CA MET A 11 -4.12 -20.50 -16.27
C MET A 11 -3.84 -19.87 -17.64
N ASP A 12 -2.80 -19.04 -17.74
CA ASP A 12 -2.46 -18.33 -18.97
C ASP A 12 -1.55 -19.14 -19.90
N PHE A 13 -0.54 -19.82 -19.35
CA PHE A 13 0.48 -20.54 -20.12
C PHE A 13 0.27 -22.05 -20.24
N VAL A 14 -0.44 -22.69 -19.30
CA VAL A 14 -0.61 -24.16 -19.31
C VAL A 14 -2.00 -24.56 -19.77
N THR A 15 -3.05 -23.97 -19.19
CA THR A 15 -4.44 -24.32 -19.55
C THR A 15 -5.01 -23.44 -20.65
N HIS A 16 -4.43 -22.25 -20.89
CA HIS A 16 -4.88 -21.27 -21.88
C HIS A 16 -6.35 -20.84 -21.71
N THR A 17 -6.86 -20.84 -20.47
CA THR A 17 -8.30 -20.63 -20.21
C THR A 17 -8.68 -19.17 -19.95
N ALA A 18 -7.71 -18.33 -19.55
CA ALA A 18 -8.00 -17.00 -18.99
C ALA A 18 -7.60 -15.81 -19.89
N ASN A 19 -6.70 -15.99 -20.86
CA ASN A 19 -6.13 -14.93 -21.71
C ASN A 19 -5.80 -13.64 -20.91
N LEU A 20 -5.02 -13.80 -19.85
CA LEU A 20 -4.70 -12.73 -18.91
C LEU A 20 -3.87 -11.64 -19.58
N TYR A 21 -3.00 -12.01 -20.53
CA TYR A 21 -2.27 -11.03 -21.32
C TYR A 21 -3.20 -10.13 -22.16
N GLY A 22 -4.23 -10.71 -22.81
CA GLY A 22 -5.23 -9.94 -23.54
C GLY A 22 -6.02 -9.00 -22.63
N THR A 23 -6.40 -9.46 -21.44
CA THR A 23 -7.07 -8.67 -20.40
C THR A 23 -6.19 -7.51 -19.92
N LEU A 24 -4.90 -7.76 -19.68
CA LEU A 24 -3.93 -6.72 -19.31
C LEU A 24 -3.83 -5.61 -20.36
N GLN A 25 -3.81 -5.97 -21.65
CA GLN A 25 -3.69 -5.00 -22.75
C GLN A 25 -4.97 -4.21 -22.99
N SER A 26 -6.13 -4.83 -22.81
CA SER A 26 -7.43 -4.22 -23.14
C SER A 26 -8.09 -3.48 -21.97
N GLN A 27 -7.92 -3.98 -20.74
CA GLN A 27 -8.64 -3.53 -19.55
C GLN A 27 -7.70 -3.07 -18.42
N GLY A 28 -6.38 -3.16 -18.62
CA GLY A 28 -5.39 -2.69 -17.66
C GLY A 28 -5.05 -3.69 -16.55
N PRO A 29 -3.97 -3.43 -15.80
CA PRO A 29 -3.45 -4.35 -14.77
C PRO A 29 -4.42 -4.64 -13.62
N GLU A 30 -5.33 -3.72 -13.31
CA GLU A 30 -6.37 -3.86 -12.28
C GLU A 30 -7.39 -4.96 -12.59
N SER A 31 -7.61 -5.26 -13.86
CA SER A 31 -8.59 -6.26 -14.32
C SER A 31 -8.06 -7.69 -14.32
N VAL A 32 -6.74 -7.87 -14.36
CA VAL A 32 -6.08 -9.18 -14.49
C VAL A 32 -6.44 -10.12 -13.35
N ILE A 33 -6.57 -9.59 -12.12
CA ILE A 33 -6.93 -10.41 -10.96
C ILE A 33 -8.35 -10.97 -11.07
N TYR A 34 -9.29 -10.20 -11.62
CA TYR A 34 -10.65 -10.68 -11.86
C TYR A 34 -10.66 -11.74 -12.96
N GLY A 35 -9.83 -11.60 -14.00
CA GLY A 35 -9.62 -12.65 -15.00
C GLY A 35 -9.11 -13.98 -14.42
N VAL A 36 -8.36 -13.95 -13.31
CA VAL A 36 -7.96 -15.15 -12.56
C VAL A 36 -9.11 -15.69 -11.70
N LEU A 37 -9.85 -14.81 -11.01
CA LEU A 37 -10.96 -15.19 -10.14
C LEU A 37 -12.14 -15.80 -10.93
N ASP A 38 -12.36 -15.35 -12.16
CA ASP A 38 -13.39 -15.88 -13.07
C ASP A 38 -13.15 -17.34 -13.47
N GLN A 39 -11.92 -17.83 -13.35
CA GLN A 39 -11.56 -19.22 -13.61
C GLN A 39 -11.77 -20.13 -12.40
N LEU A 40 -12.09 -19.56 -11.24
CA LEU A 40 -12.32 -20.32 -10.01
C LEU A 40 -13.79 -20.77 -9.93
N PRO A 41 -14.07 -21.92 -9.28
CA PRO A 41 -15.44 -22.25 -8.93
C PRO A 41 -16.01 -21.14 -8.03
N LEU A 42 -17.27 -20.76 -8.25
CA LEU A 42 -17.95 -19.67 -7.54
C LEU A 42 -17.32 -18.28 -7.78
N ALA A 43 -16.91 -17.98 -9.02
CA ALA A 43 -16.29 -16.72 -9.45
C ALA A 43 -16.94 -15.45 -8.87
N GLU A 44 -18.26 -15.33 -8.88
CA GLU A 44 -18.95 -14.15 -8.33
C GLU A 44 -18.70 -13.97 -6.82
N LEU A 45 -18.72 -15.08 -6.07
CA LEU A 45 -18.49 -15.07 -4.63
C LEU A 45 -17.02 -14.77 -4.31
N THR A 46 -16.08 -15.36 -5.05
CA THR A 46 -14.65 -15.12 -4.85
C THR A 46 -14.29 -13.68 -5.22
N GLY A 47 -14.83 -13.15 -6.32
CA GLY A 47 -14.72 -11.75 -6.73
C GLY A 47 -15.23 -10.77 -5.67
N LEU A 48 -16.44 -11.00 -5.15
CA LEU A 48 -17.01 -10.17 -4.07
C LEU A 48 -16.17 -10.25 -2.79
N SER A 49 -15.70 -11.45 -2.41
CA SER A 49 -14.86 -11.63 -1.24
C SER A 49 -13.51 -10.92 -1.38
N PHE A 50 -12.94 -10.92 -2.59
CA PHE A 50 -11.70 -10.24 -2.90
C PHE A 50 -11.87 -8.72 -2.78
N LEU A 51 -12.94 -8.16 -3.35
CA LEU A 51 -13.25 -6.74 -3.22
C LEU A 51 -13.43 -6.33 -1.74
N ALA A 52 -14.17 -7.12 -0.97
CA ALA A 52 -14.41 -6.86 0.45
C ALA A 52 -13.10 -6.90 1.27
N THR A 53 -12.27 -7.92 1.07
CA THR A 53 -11.00 -8.06 1.79
C THR A 53 -9.98 -7.00 1.38
N ALA A 54 -9.89 -6.66 0.09
CA ALA A 54 -9.05 -5.58 -0.39
C ALA A 54 -9.47 -4.23 0.19
N PHE A 55 -10.78 -3.95 0.24
CA PHE A 55 -11.32 -2.75 0.86
C PHE A 55 -11.01 -2.66 2.35
N LEU A 56 -11.27 -3.73 3.11
CA LEU A 56 -10.99 -3.77 4.55
C LEU A 56 -9.48 -3.62 4.84
N SER A 57 -8.63 -4.27 4.05
CA SER A 57 -7.17 -4.12 4.15
C SER A 57 -6.73 -2.70 3.83
N TYR A 58 -7.35 -2.04 2.85
CA TYR A 58 -7.07 -0.64 2.52
C TYR A 58 -7.47 0.29 3.66
N VAL A 59 -8.68 0.13 4.23
CA VAL A 59 -9.16 0.96 5.35
C VAL A 59 -8.25 0.81 6.57
N ALA A 60 -7.89 -0.41 6.94
CA ALA A 60 -6.98 -0.65 8.06
C ALA A 60 -5.58 -0.04 7.82
N GLY A 61 -5.04 -0.16 6.61
CA GLY A 61 -3.76 0.44 6.24
C GLY A 61 -3.82 1.97 6.21
N ALA A 62 -4.91 2.55 5.71
CA ALA A 62 -5.13 3.99 5.65
C ALA A 62 -5.25 4.59 7.06
N ASP A 63 -5.93 3.91 7.99
CA ASP A 63 -6.04 4.33 9.38
C ASP A 63 -4.67 4.34 10.08
N ALA A 64 -3.89 3.26 9.97
CA ALA A 64 -2.56 3.19 10.56
C ALA A 64 -1.62 4.29 10.03
N ASN A 65 -1.62 4.53 8.72
CA ASN A 65 -0.81 5.58 8.10
C ASN A 65 -1.24 6.98 8.52
N THR A 66 -2.55 7.24 8.55
CA THR A 66 -3.11 8.54 8.95
C THR A 66 -2.82 8.83 10.41
N SER A 67 -2.94 7.80 11.27
CA SER A 67 -2.56 7.88 12.67
C SER A 67 -1.08 8.24 12.83
N ALA A 68 -0.17 7.54 12.14
CA ALA A 68 1.26 7.85 12.18
C ALA A 68 1.59 9.29 11.72
N MET A 69 1.01 9.75 10.60
CA MET A 69 1.21 11.12 10.11
C MET A 69 0.66 12.17 11.07
N SER A 70 -0.52 11.91 11.65
CA SER A 70 -1.13 12.81 12.63
C SER A 70 -0.29 12.88 13.91
N SER A 71 0.29 11.77 14.36
CA SER A 71 1.14 11.73 15.54
C SER A 71 2.45 12.48 15.34
N LEU A 72 3.09 12.33 14.17
CA LEU A 72 4.29 13.09 13.82
C LEU A 72 4.03 14.60 13.67
N SER A 73 2.79 14.99 13.36
CA SER A 73 2.39 16.38 13.13
C SER A 73 1.74 17.04 14.36
N SER A 74 1.66 16.33 15.49
CA SER A 74 1.02 16.82 16.72
C SER A 74 2.04 17.01 17.84
N SER A 75 1.82 18.01 18.68
CA SER A 75 2.58 18.24 19.92
C SER A 75 1.82 17.72 21.13
N GLY A 76 2.54 17.27 22.17
CA GLY A 76 1.93 16.88 23.44
C GLY A 76 1.44 15.43 23.51
N ILE A 77 1.87 14.57 22.57
CA ILE A 77 1.65 13.13 22.67
C ILE A 77 2.44 12.60 23.88
N SER A 78 1.72 12.02 24.82
CA SER A 78 2.27 11.45 26.05
C SER A 78 1.78 10.00 26.21
N PRO A 79 2.34 9.21 27.13
CA PRO A 79 1.79 7.90 27.47
C PRO A 79 0.32 7.94 27.91
N GLU A 80 -0.15 9.09 28.41
CA GLU A 80 -1.53 9.31 28.88
C GLU A 80 -2.46 9.79 27.75
N SER A 81 -1.90 10.42 26.71
CA SER A 81 -2.60 10.83 25.49
C SER A 81 -1.78 10.38 24.26
N PRO A 82 -1.81 9.07 23.94
CA PRO A 82 -0.95 8.49 22.92
C PRO A 82 -1.41 8.81 21.49
N GLU A 83 -2.63 9.35 21.32
CA GLU A 83 -3.21 9.62 20.02
C GLU A 83 -3.24 11.11 19.68
N ALA A 84 -2.93 11.41 18.43
CA ALA A 84 -3.13 12.73 17.87
C ALA A 84 -4.61 13.14 17.82
N PRO A 85 -4.91 14.45 17.90
CA PRO A 85 -6.25 14.99 17.71
C PRO A 85 -6.92 14.50 16.41
N VAL A 86 -8.18 14.08 16.51
CA VAL A 86 -8.97 13.53 15.39
C VAL A 86 -9.02 14.49 14.19
N TRP A 87 -9.05 15.80 14.42
CA TRP A 87 -9.08 16.78 13.32
C TRP A 87 -7.83 16.71 12.43
N ILE A 88 -6.65 16.42 13.00
CA ILE A 88 -5.39 16.27 12.25
C ILE A 88 -5.44 14.98 11.41
N LYS A 89 -6.02 13.90 11.97
CA LYS A 89 -6.28 12.67 11.20
C LYS A 89 -7.19 12.95 10.00
N ILE A 90 -8.28 13.70 10.18
CA ILE A 90 -9.20 14.06 9.09
C ILE A 90 -8.49 14.89 8.01
N VAL A 91 -7.64 15.85 8.38
CA VAL A 91 -6.86 16.66 7.42
C VAL A 91 -5.96 15.77 6.57
N TRP A 92 -5.16 14.88 7.20
CA TRP A 92 -4.28 13.98 6.46
C TRP A 92 -5.05 12.98 5.58
N GLY A 93 -6.10 12.37 6.11
CA GLY A 93 -6.94 11.45 5.34
C GLY A 93 -7.58 12.11 4.12
N SER A 94 -8.11 13.33 4.29
CA SER A 94 -8.71 14.10 3.20
C SER A 94 -7.69 14.52 2.15
N LEU A 95 -6.50 14.95 2.57
CA LEU A 95 -5.43 15.37 1.67
C LEU A 95 -4.90 14.20 0.83
N VAL A 96 -4.66 13.04 1.45
CA VAL A 96 -4.24 11.83 0.73
C VAL A 96 -5.33 11.36 -0.23
N GLY A 97 -6.60 11.36 0.21
CA GLY A 97 -7.73 11.00 -0.65
C GLY A 97 -7.87 11.94 -1.85
N LEU A 98 -7.71 13.25 -1.65
CA LEU A 98 -7.76 14.24 -2.73
C LEU A 98 -6.62 14.04 -3.74
N ILE A 99 -5.39 13.83 -3.26
CA ILE A 99 -4.24 13.58 -4.14
C ILE A 99 -4.46 12.29 -4.94
N ALA A 100 -4.91 11.22 -4.29
CA ALA A 100 -5.22 9.95 -4.96
C ALA A 100 -6.29 10.14 -6.04
N TRP A 101 -7.37 10.84 -5.72
CA TRP A 101 -8.43 11.18 -6.68
C TRP A 101 -7.88 11.94 -7.88
N VAL A 102 -7.12 13.02 -7.65
CA VAL A 102 -6.56 13.86 -8.72
C VAL A 102 -5.61 13.06 -9.60
N MET A 103 -4.76 12.21 -9.02
CA MET A 103 -3.84 11.36 -9.78
C MET A 103 -4.57 10.35 -10.66
N VAL A 104 -5.57 9.65 -10.11
CA VAL A 104 -6.37 8.68 -10.88
C VAL A 104 -7.15 9.37 -11.98
N ALA A 105 -7.78 10.51 -11.70
CA ALA A 105 -8.60 11.23 -12.67
C ALA A 105 -7.82 11.76 -13.87
N ASN A 106 -6.53 12.08 -13.71
CA ASN A 106 -5.71 12.68 -14.77
C ASN A 106 -4.79 11.66 -15.48
N ALA A 107 -4.23 10.71 -14.75
CA ALA A 107 -3.16 9.84 -15.24
C ALA A 107 -3.37 8.36 -14.86
N GLY A 108 -4.52 8.01 -14.28
CA GLY A 108 -4.85 6.65 -13.88
C GLY A 108 -3.79 6.01 -12.97
N ILE A 109 -3.48 4.75 -13.22
CA ILE A 109 -2.49 3.99 -12.45
C ILE A 109 -1.07 4.53 -12.65
N GLU A 110 -0.74 5.08 -13.81
CA GLU A 110 0.56 5.69 -14.05
C GLU A 110 0.78 6.92 -13.16
N GLY A 111 -0.27 7.72 -12.96
CA GLY A 111 -0.25 8.84 -12.02
C GLY A 111 0.10 8.41 -10.60
N ILE A 112 -0.53 7.33 -10.12
CA ILE A 112 -0.23 6.76 -8.79
C ILE A 112 1.23 6.27 -8.72
N LYS A 113 1.71 5.55 -9.76
CA LYS A 113 3.10 5.05 -9.83
C LYS A 113 4.12 6.19 -9.80
N MET A 114 3.85 7.27 -10.53
CA MET A 114 4.70 8.45 -10.57
C MET A 114 4.74 9.14 -9.20
N ALA A 115 3.59 9.38 -8.57
CA ALA A 115 3.51 9.96 -7.23
C ALA A 115 4.28 9.11 -6.20
N SER A 116 4.13 7.79 -6.25
CA SER A 116 4.86 6.86 -5.39
C SER A 116 6.36 6.92 -5.59
N THR A 117 6.83 7.00 -6.84
CA THR A 117 8.27 7.08 -7.15
C THR A 117 8.88 8.41 -6.70
N LEU A 118 8.16 9.51 -6.95
CA LEU A 118 8.57 10.85 -6.51
C LEU A 118 8.67 10.95 -4.98
N GLY A 119 7.72 10.38 -4.24
CA GLY A 119 7.76 10.33 -2.78
C GLY A 119 8.80 9.36 -2.21
N GLY A 120 8.98 8.21 -2.87
CA GLY A 120 9.90 7.16 -2.43
C GLY A 120 11.37 7.52 -2.62
N PHE A 121 11.70 8.30 -3.66
CA PHE A 121 13.08 8.68 -3.95
C PHE A 121 13.79 9.45 -2.81
N PRO A 122 13.24 10.55 -2.25
CA PRO A 122 13.84 11.21 -1.09
C PRO A 122 13.78 10.34 0.18
N ALA A 123 12.69 9.58 0.36
CA ALA A 123 12.53 8.69 1.51
C ALA A 123 13.60 7.59 1.55
N LEU A 124 14.09 7.13 0.40
CA LEU A 124 15.21 6.17 0.30
C LEU A 124 16.44 6.65 1.07
N PHE A 125 16.86 7.90 0.87
CA PHE A 125 18.04 8.46 1.54
C PHE A 125 17.82 8.56 3.06
N LEU A 126 16.60 8.91 3.48
CA LEU A 126 16.23 8.94 4.89
C LEU A 126 16.33 7.54 5.52
N VAL A 127 15.75 6.52 4.88
CA VAL A 127 15.77 5.13 5.36
C VAL A 127 17.20 4.61 5.44
N LEU A 128 18.05 4.92 4.45
CA LEU A 128 19.47 4.57 4.49
C LEU A 128 20.19 5.24 5.66
N ALA A 129 19.93 6.52 5.92
CA ALA A 129 20.52 7.23 7.06
C ALA A 129 20.09 6.61 8.40
N VAL A 130 18.81 6.28 8.55
CA VAL A 130 18.27 5.60 9.74
C VAL A 130 18.90 4.21 9.92
N ALA A 131 19.02 3.43 8.85
CA ALA A 131 19.63 2.10 8.89
C ALA A 131 21.12 2.17 9.31
N LEU A 132 21.89 3.12 8.77
CA LEU A 132 23.28 3.35 9.17
C LEU A 132 23.38 3.79 10.64
N GLY A 133 22.45 4.63 11.10
CA GLY A 133 22.33 5.04 12.50
C GLY A 133 22.09 3.83 13.43
N LEU A 134 21.16 2.96 13.05
CA LEU A 134 20.85 1.74 13.80
C LEU A 134 22.05 0.79 13.88
N VAL A 135 22.75 0.56 12.77
CA VAL A 135 23.98 -0.25 12.74
C VAL A 135 25.05 0.33 13.66
N LYS A 136 25.21 1.66 13.66
CA LYS A 136 26.17 2.34 14.54
C LYS A 136 25.83 2.16 16.02
N ILE A 137 24.55 2.23 16.39
CA ILE A 137 24.08 2.01 17.76
C ILE A 137 24.32 0.56 18.18
N LEU A 138 23.96 -0.41 17.33
CA LEU A 138 24.18 -1.84 17.58
C LEU A 138 25.66 -2.20 17.76
N LEU A 139 26.56 -1.58 16.99
CA LEU A 139 28.00 -1.85 17.07
C LEU A 139 28.70 -1.12 18.24
N LYS A 140 28.11 -0.03 18.75
CA LYS A 140 28.65 0.74 19.89
C LYS A 140 27.56 1.08 20.91
N PRO A 141 26.91 0.07 21.53
CA PRO A 141 25.77 0.29 22.41
C PRO A 141 26.11 1.15 23.63
N GLY A 142 27.27 0.93 24.25
CA GLY A 142 27.70 1.67 25.45
C GLY A 142 27.99 3.16 25.25
N ARG A 143 27.96 3.70 24.03
CA ARG A 143 28.09 5.15 23.76
C ARG A 143 26.76 5.88 23.66
N TYR A 144 25.65 5.16 23.50
CA TYR A 144 24.34 5.72 23.15
C TYR A 144 23.21 5.23 24.07
N MET A 145 23.50 4.33 25.01
CA MET A 145 22.61 4.05 26.13
C MET A 145 22.62 5.28 27.05
N LEU A 146 21.53 6.05 27.03
CA LEU A 146 21.22 7.03 28.05
C LEU A 146 20.84 6.24 29.30
N GLU A 147 21.62 6.38 30.38
CA GLU A 147 21.23 5.96 31.73
C GLU A 147 19.92 6.64 32.16
#